data_AF-A0ABD4KVY7-F1
#
_entry.id   AF-A0ABD4KVY7-F1
#
_cell.length_a   1.000
_cell.length_b   1.000
_cell.length_c   1.000
_cell.angle_alpha   90.00
_cell.angle_beta   90.00
_cell.angle_gamma   90.00
#
_symmetry.space_group_name_H-M   'P 1'
#
loop_
_entity.id
_entity.type
_entity.pdbx_description
1 polymer ?
#
loop_
_entity_poly.entity_id
_entity_poly.type
_entity_poly.pdbx_seq_one_letter_code
_entity_poly.pdbx_strand_id
1 'polypeptide(L)'
;YLLSLDADVFHFHDPELIPYGLFLKRNKPNSVVIFDSHENYADDISEKVYIPTILRRVVSLVYRYFEHQAVKRFDAIISATPSIDAHFKKQNALGIDINNYPFLSEFSNSNMVFEKKYDVVYIG
;
A
#
# COMPACT_ATOMS: atom_id res chain seq x y z
N TYR A 1 -2.27 -11.53 -21.63
CA TYR A 1 -2.44 -10.06 -21.67
C TYR A 1 -1.28 -9.33 -21.00
N LEU A 2 -1.02 -9.48 -19.68
CA LEU A 2 0.09 -8.76 -19.02
C LEU A 2 1.46 -8.95 -19.70
N LEU A 3 1.78 -10.18 -20.14
CA LEU A 3 3.05 -10.44 -20.82
C LEU A 3 3.16 -9.83 -22.23
N SER A 4 2.04 -9.53 -22.88
CA SER A 4 2.05 -8.87 -24.21
C SER A 4 2.20 -7.35 -24.12
N LEU A 5 2.10 -6.76 -22.92
CA LEU A 5 2.35 -5.33 -22.73
C LEU A 5 3.86 -5.06 -22.78
N ASP A 6 4.29 -4.19 -23.67
CA ASP A 6 5.67 -3.74 -23.75
C ASP A 6 5.86 -2.54 -22.81
N ALA A 7 6.24 -2.82 -21.56
CA ALA A 7 6.40 -1.81 -20.52
C ALA A 7 7.71 -2.03 -19.76
N ASP A 8 8.43 -0.93 -19.57
CA ASP A 8 9.66 -0.89 -18.78
C ASP A 8 9.37 -0.92 -17.27
N VAL A 9 8.21 -0.39 -16.86
CA VAL A 9 7.80 -0.28 -15.46
C VAL A 9 6.36 -0.76 -15.29
N PHE A 10 6.16 -1.64 -14.32
CA PHE A 10 4.85 -2.02 -13.80
C PHE A 10 4.73 -1.51 -12.37
N HIS A 11 3.69 -0.73 -12.10
CA HIS A 11 3.41 -0.18 -10.79
C HIS A 11 1.99 -0.56 -10.40
N PHE A 12 1.82 -1.14 -9.22
CA PHE A 12 0.51 -1.57 -8.72
C PHE A 12 0.36 -1.25 -7.24
N HIS A 13 -0.88 -1.06 -6.82
CA HIS A 13 -1.22 -0.57 -5.48
C HIS A 13 -1.91 -1.63 -4.61
N ASP A 14 -2.84 -2.41 -5.17
CA ASP A 14 -3.62 -3.33 -4.35
C ASP A 14 -2.85 -4.60 -3.95
N PRO A 15 -2.98 -5.09 -2.72
CA PRO A 15 -2.28 -6.28 -2.24
C PRO A 15 -2.72 -7.57 -2.96
N GLU A 16 -3.95 -7.60 -3.49
CA GLU A 16 -4.44 -8.70 -4.33
C GLU A 16 -3.69 -8.83 -5.66
N LEU A 17 -2.95 -7.79 -6.06
CA LEU A 17 -2.14 -7.78 -7.28
C LEU A 17 -0.71 -8.30 -7.07
N ILE A 18 -0.29 -8.54 -5.81
CA ILE A 18 1.05 -9.09 -5.49
C ILE A 18 1.35 -10.37 -6.28
N PRO A 19 0.45 -11.36 -6.43
CA PRO A 19 0.69 -12.54 -7.26
C PRO A 19 1.00 -12.20 -8.73
N TYR A 20 0.34 -11.17 -9.28
CA TYR A 20 0.59 -10.71 -10.65
C TYR A 20 1.92 -9.95 -10.76
N GLY A 21 2.28 -9.16 -9.75
CA GLY A 21 3.61 -8.56 -9.66
C GLY A 21 4.72 -9.63 -9.67
N LEU A 22 4.54 -10.71 -8.90
CA LEU A 22 5.50 -11.82 -8.87
C LEU A 22 5.57 -12.55 -10.20
N PHE A 23 4.42 -12.75 -10.85
CA PHE A 23 4.33 -13.29 -12.19
C PHE A 23 5.08 -12.41 -13.20
N LEU A 24 4.98 -11.09 -13.11
CA LEU A 24 5.72 -10.15 -13.95
C LEU A 24 7.22 -10.22 -13.67
N LYS A 25 7.67 -10.15 -12.41
CA LYS A 25 9.10 -10.27 -12.07
C LYS A 25 9.73 -11.56 -12.59
N ARG A 26 8.97 -12.66 -12.60
CA ARG A 26 9.45 -13.95 -13.12
C ARG A 26 9.55 -13.99 -14.64
N ASN A 27 8.60 -13.40 -15.36
CA ASN A 27 8.49 -13.56 -16.82
C ASN A 27 9.04 -12.36 -17.60
N LYS A 28 9.24 -11.21 -16.95
CA LYS A 28 9.78 -9.97 -17.54
C LYS A 28 10.92 -9.44 -16.64
N PRO A 29 12.04 -10.17 -16.54
CA PRO A 29 13.12 -9.82 -15.60
C PRO A 29 13.77 -8.46 -15.86
N ASN A 30 13.63 -7.92 -17.08
CA ASN A 30 14.15 -6.61 -17.46
C ASN A 30 13.20 -5.45 -17.12
N SER A 31 11.93 -5.75 -16.78
CA SER A 31 10.98 -4.73 -16.36
C SER A 31 11.10 -4.49 -14.85
N VAL A 32 11.00 -3.23 -14.46
CA VAL A 32 10.89 -2.81 -13.08
C VAL A 32 9.47 -3.07 -12.60
N VAL A 33 9.31 -3.72 -11.45
CA VAL A 33 8.01 -3.95 -10.82
C VAL A 33 8.03 -3.33 -9.43
N ILE A 34 7.12 -2.39 -9.22
CA ILE A 34 6.97 -1.57 -8.02
C ILE A 34 5.64 -1.89 -7.36
N PHE A 35 5.66 -2.09 -6.05
CA PHE A 35 4.46 -2.20 -5.23
C PHE A 35 4.26 -0.90 -4.42
N ASP A 36 3.07 -0.29 -4.53
CA ASP A 36 2.68 0.90 -3.78
C ASP A 36 1.80 0.52 -2.58
N SER A 37 2.37 0.52 -1.37
CA SER A 37 1.67 0.06 -0.17
C SER A 37 1.24 1.24 0.69
N HIS A 38 -0.06 1.34 0.93
CA HIS A 38 -0.65 2.40 1.75
C HIS A 38 -1.02 1.96 3.16
N GLU A 39 -1.01 0.66 3.43
CA GLU A 39 -1.42 0.08 4.71
C GLU A 39 -0.51 -1.09 5.11
N ASN A 40 -0.73 -1.63 6.32
CA ASN A 40 -0.14 -2.88 6.77
C ASN A 40 -1.22 -3.96 6.77
N TYR A 41 -1.44 -4.54 5.60
CA TYR A 41 -2.56 -5.42 5.32
C TYR A 41 -2.63 -6.66 6.23
N ALA A 42 -1.48 -7.15 6.72
CA ALA A 42 -1.47 -8.25 7.69
C ALA A 42 -2.17 -7.87 8.99
N ASP A 43 -1.92 -6.65 9.47
CA ASP A 43 -2.54 -6.11 10.68
C ASP A 43 -4.01 -5.75 10.39
N ASP A 44 -4.33 -5.15 9.25
CA ASP A 44 -5.71 -4.83 8.86
C ASP A 44 -6.60 -6.08 8.77
N ILE A 45 -6.08 -7.19 8.23
CA ILE A 45 -6.78 -8.48 8.21
C ILE A 45 -7.14 -8.94 9.62
N SER A 46 -6.27 -8.69 10.61
CA SER A 46 -6.51 -9.11 11.99
C SER A 46 -7.65 -8.33 12.66
N GLU A 47 -7.95 -7.13 12.17
CA GLU A 47 -8.99 -6.23 12.67
C GLU A 47 -10.36 -6.45 12.01
N LYS A 48 -10.40 -7.13 10.86
CA LYS A 48 -11.64 -7.43 10.12
C LYS A 48 -12.60 -8.33 10.89
N VAL A 49 -13.52 -7.70 11.64
CA VAL A 49 -14.51 -8.36 12.52
C VAL A 49 -15.49 -9.29 11.80
N TYR A 50 -15.67 -9.14 10.49
CA TYR A 50 -16.51 -10.02 9.67
C TYR A 50 -15.86 -11.40 9.43
N ILE A 51 -14.55 -11.56 9.69
CA ILE A 51 -13.84 -12.83 9.62
C ILE A 51 -13.83 -13.46 11.02
N PRO A 52 -14.24 -14.74 11.17
CA PRO A 52 -14.21 -15.42 12.47
C PRO A 52 -12.86 -15.32 13.18
N THR A 53 -12.87 -15.15 14.51
CA THR A 53 -11.67 -14.80 15.31
C THR A 53 -10.46 -15.70 15.10
N ILE A 54 -10.67 -17.01 14.93
CA ILE A 54 -9.58 -17.96 14.67
C ILE A 54 -9.09 -17.81 13.23
N LEU A 55 -10.03 -17.72 12.28
CA LEU A 55 -9.72 -17.61 10.86
C LEU A 55 -8.96 -16.33 10.54
N ARG A 56 -9.36 -15.17 11.10
CA ARG A 56 -8.66 -13.89 10.87
C ARG A 56 -7.21 -13.93 11.31
N ARG A 57 -6.89 -14.61 12.42
CA ARG A 57 -5.50 -14.80 12.87
C ARG A 57 -4.71 -15.66 11.90
N VAL A 58 -5.29 -16.77 11.44
CA VAL A 58 -4.65 -17.65 10.46
C VAL A 58 -4.40 -16.91 9.15
N VAL A 59 -5.41 -16.22 8.61
CA VAL A 59 -5.28 -15.48 7.35
C VAL A 59 -4.25 -14.36 7.49
N SER A 60 -4.25 -13.60 8.59
CA SER A 60 -3.24 -12.56 8.86
C SER A 60 -1.82 -13.14 8.87
N LEU A 61 -1.59 -14.28 9.53
CA LEU A 61 -0.27 -14.91 9.58
C LEU A 61 0.18 -15.43 8.20
N VAL A 62 -0.73 -16.07 7.47
CA VAL A 62 -0.46 -16.55 6.11
C VAL A 62 -0.13 -15.39 5.19
N TYR A 63 -0.92 -14.33 5.24
CA TYR A 63 -0.69 -13.12 4.46
C TYR A 63 0.65 -12.46 4.83
N ARG A 64 0.95 -12.30 6.12
CA ARG A 64 2.23 -11.74 6.58
C ARG A 64 3.43 -12.51 6.04
N TYR A 65 3.36 -13.84 6.07
CA TYR A 65 4.41 -14.68 5.52
C TYR A 65 4.51 -14.50 3.99
N PHE A 66 3.38 -14.53 3.29
CA PHE A 66 3.31 -14.35 1.85
C PHE A 66 3.88 -12.99 1.41
N GLU A 67 3.40 -11.90 2.02
CA GLU A 67 3.89 -10.54 1.80
C GLU A 67 5.41 -10.50 1.99
N HIS A 68 5.90 -11.02 3.11
CA HIS A 68 7.32 -11.03 3.42
C HIS A 68 8.21 -11.73 2.40
N GLN A 69 7.70 -12.78 1.77
CA GLN A 69 8.40 -13.42 0.67
C GLN A 69 8.26 -12.63 -0.63
N ALA A 70 7.09 -12.04 -0.88
CA ALA A 70 6.81 -11.38 -2.13
C ALA A 70 7.58 -10.06 -2.29
N VAL A 71 7.56 -9.19 -1.28
CA VAL A 71 8.13 -7.84 -1.36
C VAL A 71 9.63 -7.82 -1.63
N LYS A 72 10.35 -8.86 -1.21
CA LYS A 72 11.80 -9.03 -1.50
C LYS A 72 12.12 -9.26 -2.97
N ARG A 73 11.12 -9.60 -3.78
CA ARG A 73 11.29 -9.91 -5.22
C ARG A 73 10.99 -8.71 -6.11
N PHE A 74 10.30 -7.70 -5.59
CA PHE A 74 10.04 -6.46 -6.30
C PHE A 74 11.26 -5.56 -6.26
N ASP A 75 11.35 -4.66 -7.25
CA ASP A 75 12.51 -3.78 -7.39
C ASP A 75 12.47 -2.65 -6.37
N ALA A 76 11.27 -2.17 -6.02
CA ALA A 76 11.04 -1.21 -4.96
C ALA A 76 9.62 -1.35 -4.38
N ILE A 77 9.46 -0.91 -3.13
CA ILE A 77 8.18 -0.72 -2.46
C ILE A 77 8.03 0.77 -2.17
N ILE A 78 7.01 1.41 -2.75
CA ILE A 78 6.61 2.77 -2.37
C ILE A 78 5.74 2.65 -1.13
N SER A 79 5.98 3.52 -0.15
CA SER A 79 5.29 3.52 1.13
C SER A 79 4.70 4.91 1.39
N ALA A 80 3.43 4.96 1.78
CA ALA A 80 2.75 6.24 2.01
C ALA A 80 3.16 6.95 3.32
N THR A 81 3.81 6.24 4.25
CA THR A 81 4.26 6.80 5.53
C THR A 81 5.61 6.23 5.96
N PRO A 82 6.37 6.95 6.84
CA PRO A 82 7.61 6.43 7.41
C PRO A 82 7.46 5.09 8.15
N SER A 83 6.28 4.84 8.77
CA SER A 83 6.04 3.59 9.50
C SER A 83 5.90 2.39 8.56
N ILE A 84 5.29 2.60 7.40
CA ILE A 84 5.13 1.55 6.39
C ILE A 84 6.50 1.27 5.74
N ASP A 85 7.27 2.30 5.43
CA ASP A 85 8.64 2.14 4.92
C ASP A 85 9.51 1.34 5.91
N ALA A 86 9.46 1.69 7.20
CA ALA A 86 10.17 0.95 8.24
C ALA A 86 9.72 -0.53 8.36
N HIS A 87 8.45 -0.83 8.10
CA HIS A 87 7.94 -2.20 8.05
C HIS A 87 8.61 -3.00 6.92
N PHE A 88 8.66 -2.46 5.69
CA PHE A 88 9.26 -3.17 4.56
C PHE A 88 10.80 -3.24 4.63
N LYS A 89 11.46 -2.22 5.18
CA LYS A 89 12.91 -2.26 5.42
C LYS A 89 13.31 -3.37 6.39
N LYS A 90 12.53 -3.60 7.46
CA LYS A 90 12.74 -4.75 8.37
C LYS A 90 12.62 -6.10 7.65
N GLN A 91 11.93 -6.12 6.51
CA GLN A 91 11.76 -7.31 5.68
C GLN A 91 12.86 -7.47 4.62
N ASN A 92 13.88 -6.61 4.61
CA ASN A 92 14.93 -6.55 3.59
C ASN A 92 14.42 -6.23 2.17
N ALA A 93 13.30 -5.51 2.06
CA ALA A 93 12.86 -4.94 0.79
C ALA A 93 13.39 -3.50 0.63
N LEU A 94 13.56 -3.05 -0.61
CA LEU A 94 13.89 -1.65 -0.90
C LEU A 94 12.63 -0.78 -0.72
N GLY A 95 12.43 -0.26 0.49
CA GLY A 95 11.37 0.69 0.80
C GLY A 95 11.76 2.15 0.49
N ILE A 96 10.83 2.90 -0.11
CA ILE A 96 10.94 4.33 -0.40
C ILE A 96 9.67 5.01 0.15
N ASP A 97 9.84 5.95 1.07
CA ASP A 97 8.74 6.76 1.62
C ASP A 97 8.40 7.90 0.64
N ILE A 98 7.18 7.88 0.12
CA ILE A 98 6.60 8.93 -0.72
C ILE A 98 5.20 9.21 -0.18
N ASN A 99 5.08 10.27 0.64
CA ASN A 99 3.80 10.63 1.22
C ASN A 99 2.87 11.28 0.20
N ASN A 100 1.59 10.92 0.28
CA ASN A 100 0.52 11.54 -0.49
C ASN A 100 0.01 12.80 0.23
N TYR A 101 0.52 13.97 -0.17
CA TYR A 101 -0.01 15.25 0.32
C TYR A 101 -1.07 15.82 -0.64
N PRO A 102 -2.12 16.47 -0.11
CA PRO A 102 -3.11 17.15 -0.93
C PRO A 102 -2.48 18.33 -1.70
N PHE A 103 -3.09 18.69 -2.83
CA PHE A 103 -2.62 19.85 -3.59
C PHE A 103 -2.89 21.13 -2.82
N LEU A 104 -1.92 22.06 -2.78
CA LEU A 104 -2.10 23.36 -2.11
C LEU A 104 -3.29 24.16 -2.67
N SER A 105 -3.66 23.94 -3.94
CA SER A 105 -4.82 24.55 -4.57
C SER A 105 -6.16 24.10 -3.95
N GLU A 106 -6.23 22.92 -3.34
CA GLU A 106 -7.44 22.45 -2.63
C GLU A 106 -7.73 23.30 -1.39
N PHE A 107 -6.72 24.01 -0.87
CA PHE A 107 -6.85 24.91 0.27
C PHE A 107 -7.04 26.39 -0.14
N SER A 108 -7.23 26.66 -1.43
CA SER A 108 -7.42 28.03 -1.90
C SER A 108 -8.83 28.56 -1.55
N ASN A 109 -8.87 29.37 -0.48
CA ASN A 109 -9.91 30.30 -0.04
C ASN A 109 -11.37 29.80 0.03
N SER A 110 -11.82 29.50 1.25
CA SER A 110 -13.17 29.88 1.68
C SER A 110 -13.07 31.01 2.71
N ASN A 111 -13.29 32.26 2.29
CA ASN A 111 -13.44 33.42 3.19
C ASN A 111 -14.79 33.37 3.94
N MET A 112 -15.33 32.19 4.21
CA MET A 112 -16.60 32.05 4.91
C MET A 112 -16.34 32.11 6.41
N VAL A 113 -16.33 33.33 6.93
CA VAL A 113 -16.42 33.57 8.37
C VAL A 113 -17.87 33.32 8.77
N PHE A 114 -18.14 32.19 9.41
CA PHE A 114 -19.42 31.94 10.05
C PHE A 114 -19.35 32.39 11.50
N GLU A 115 -20.29 33.23 11.93
CA GLU A 115 -20.43 33.56 13.35
C GLU A 115 -21.05 32.35 14.06
N LYS A 116 -20.22 31.57 14.76
CA LYS A 116 -20.65 30.34 15.42
C LYS A 116 -20.11 30.25 16.84
N LYS A 117 -20.97 29.81 17.76
CA LYS A 117 -20.61 29.62 19.17
C LYS A 117 -19.72 28.39 19.38
N TYR A 118 -19.98 27.30 18.63
CA TYR A 118 -19.18 26.07 18.60
C TYR A 118 -19.35 25.38 17.24
N ASP A 119 -18.33 24.65 16.80
CA ASP A 119 -18.35 23.77 15.63
C ASP A 119 -17.57 22.49 15.95
N VAL A 120 -18.03 21.36 15.39
CA VAL A 120 -17.29 20.10 15.35
C VAL A 120 -17.31 19.63 13.90
N VAL A 121 -16.12 19.42 13.33
CA VAL A 121 -15.95 18.93 11.96
C VAL A 121 -15.22 17.59 12.02
N TYR A 122 -15.79 16.59 11.36
CA TYR A 122 -15.17 15.28 11.14
C TYR A 122 -15.09 15.05 9.64
N ILE A 123 -13.87 14.84 9.15
CA ILE A 123 -13.58 14.45 7.77
C ILE A 123 -12.99 13.05 7.89
N GLY A 124 -13.66 12.07 7.30
CA GLY A 124 -13.30 10.65 7.33
C GLY A 124 -13.14 10.09 5.93
#